data_AF-A0A6S7IR74-F1
#
_entry.id   AF-A0A6S7IR74-F1
#
_cell.length_a   1.000
_cell.length_b   1.000
_cell.length_c   1.000
_cell.angle_alpha   90.00
_cell.angle_beta   90.00
_cell.angle_gamma   90.00
#
_symmetry.space_group_name_H-M   'P 1'
#
loop_
_entity.id
_entity.type
_entity.pdbx_description
1 polymer ?
#
loop_
_entity_poly.entity_id
_entity_poly.type
_entity_poly.pdbx_seq_one_letter_code
_entity_poly.pdbx_strand_id
1 'polypeptide(L)' 'MVNDLNVSDDTVKFVDDTTICEIVLKGQESNSVLPSQITESTEWASENNMKLNPTKTKEVHVGFSPLDPGPLPPITID' A
#
# COMPACT_ATOMS: atom_id res chain seq x y z
N MET A 1 -3.34 -2.43 18.92
CA MET A 1 -4.11 -1.26 18.43
C MET A 1 -3.52 -0.80 17.10
N VAL A 2 -4.30 -0.25 16.16
CA VAL A 2 -3.82 0.19 14.82
C VAL A 2 -2.63 1.17 14.85
N ASN A 3 -2.48 1.88 15.96
CA ASN A 3 -1.34 2.76 16.27
C ASN A 3 -0.03 2.00 16.58
N ASP A 4 -0.08 0.69 16.76
CA ASP A 4 1.08 -0.15 17.08
C ASP A 4 1.71 -0.79 15.83
N LEU A 5 1.08 -0.64 14.65
CA LEU A 5 1.61 -1.13 13.38
C LEU A 5 2.79 -0.21 12.95
N ASN A 6 4.01 -0.75 13.08
CA ASN A 6 5.28 -0.12 12.73
C ASN A 6 5.69 -0.54 11.32
N VAL A 7 5.42 0.32 10.35
CA VAL A 7 5.78 0.21 8.92
C VAL A 7 6.63 1.43 8.55
N SER A 8 7.42 1.36 7.48
CA SER A 8 8.48 2.32 7.15
C SER A 8 8.00 3.79 7.05
N ASP A 9 8.96 4.72 7.00
CA ASP A 9 8.82 6.19 7.17
C ASP A 9 7.79 6.90 6.24
N ASP A 10 7.23 6.21 5.25
CA ASP A 10 6.25 6.75 4.30
C ASP A 10 4.79 6.33 4.58
N THR A 11 4.46 6.00 5.84
CA THR A 11 3.08 5.63 6.24
C THR A 11 2.33 6.77 6.94
N VAL A 12 1.13 7.10 6.46
CA VAL A 12 0.20 8.06 7.08
C VAL A 12 -1.00 7.31 7.67
N LYS A 13 -1.30 7.53 8.94
CA LYS A 13 -2.44 6.90 9.62
C LYS A 13 -3.38 7.93 10.24
N PHE A 14 -4.67 7.64 10.14
CA PHE A 14 -5.71 8.37 10.85
C PHE A 14 -6.85 7.42 11.21
N VAL A 15 -6.98 7.10 12.50
CA VAL A 15 -8.00 6.15 13.01
C VAL A 15 -7.87 4.79 12.30
N ASP A 16 -8.86 4.37 11.53
CA ASP A 16 -8.91 3.12 10.78
C ASP A 16 -8.31 3.23 9.37
N ASP A 17 -8.10 4.44 8.88
CA ASP A 17 -7.47 4.69 7.59
C ASP A 17 -5.95 4.67 7.70
N THR A 18 -5.31 3.87 6.83
CA THR A 18 -3.86 3.80 6.67
C THR A 18 -3.52 3.99 5.19
N THR A 19 -2.63 4.94 4.90
CA THR A 19 -2.08 5.18 3.56
C THR A 19 -0.59 4.88 3.61
N ILE A 20 -0.12 4.03 2.69
CA ILE A 20 1.29 3.73 2.51
C ILE A 20 1.72 4.39 1.22
N CYS A 21 2.75 5.23 1.29
CA CYS A 21 3.32 5.92 0.15
C CYS A 21 4.69 5.32 -0.17
N GLU A 22 5.11 5.41 -1.42
CA GLU A 22 6.50 5.17 -1.81
C GLU A 22 6.86 6.06 -2.99
N ILE A 23 8.15 6.40 -3.11
CA ILE A 23 8.69 7.08 -4.29
C ILE A 23 9.46 6.06 -5.12
N VAL A 24 8.90 5.69 -6.27
CA VAL A 24 9.56 4.79 -7.23
C VAL A 24 10.29 5.62 -8.28
N LEU A 25 11.61 5.47 -8.35
CA LEU A 25 12.41 6.09 -9.40
C LEU A 25 12.27 5.30 -10.71
N LYS A 26 12.32 6.01 -11.84
CA LYS A 26 12.27 5.40 -13.18
C LYS A 26 13.39 4.36 -13.32
N GLY A 27 13.04 3.15 -13.77
CA GLY A 27 13.96 2.02 -13.91
C GLY A 27 14.22 1.27 -12.60
N GLN A 28 13.53 1.59 -11.52
CA GLN A 28 13.59 0.91 -10.21
C GLN A 28 12.21 0.36 -9.79
N GLU A 29 11.31 0.15 -10.74
CA GLU A 29 9.94 -0.32 -10.50
C GLU A 29 9.93 -1.68 -9.79
N SER A 30 10.91 -2.54 -10.10
CA SER A 30 11.11 -3.84 -9.43
C SER A 30 11.53 -3.74 -7.96
N ASN A 31 11.95 -2.56 -7.51
CA ASN A 31 12.41 -2.32 -6.14
C ASN A 31 11.31 -1.68 -5.28
N SER A 32 10.08 -1.60 -5.80
CA SER A 32 8.91 -1.20 -5.04
C SER A 32 8.78 -2.07 -3.78
N VAL A 33 8.59 -1.40 -2.65
CA VAL A 33 8.38 -2.03 -1.34
C VAL A 33 6.90 -2.14 -1.00
N LEU A 34 6.03 -1.47 -1.77
CA LEU A 34 4.59 -1.47 -1.57
C LEU A 34 3.98 -2.89 -1.49
N PRO A 35 4.37 -3.87 -2.34
CA PRO A 35 3.84 -5.23 -2.23
C PRO A 35 4.15 -5.88 -0.87
N SER A 36 5.38 -5.76 -0.36
CA SER A 36 5.74 -6.35 0.93
C SER A 36 5.05 -5.63 2.09
N GLN A 37 4.92 -4.30 2.00
CA GLN A 37 4.21 -3.50 3.00
C GLN A 37 2.71 -3.83 3.07
N ILE A 38 2.07 -4.13 1.93
CA ILE A 38 0.66 -4.60 1.88
C ILE A 38 0.53 -5.96 2.57
N THR A 39 1.45 -6.89 2.31
CA THR A 39 1.47 -8.21 2.97
C THR A 39 1.61 -8.07 4.48
N GLU A 40 2.61 -7.31 4.94
CA GLU A 40 2.85 -7.06 6.37
C GLU A 40 1.63 -6.41 7.04
N SER A 41 1.00 -5.44 6.38
CA SER A 41 -0.20 -4.78 6.90
C SER A 41 -1.41 -5.73 6.98
N THR A 42 -1.52 -6.66 6.03
CA THR A 42 -2.58 -7.68 6.00
C THR A 42 -2.39 -8.69 7.11
N GLU A 43 -1.17 -9.19 7.29
CA GLU A 43 -0.79 -10.11 8.36
C GLU A 43 -1.04 -9.46 9.73
N TRP A 44 -0.54 -8.25 9.93
CA TRP A 44 -0.72 -7.52 11.18
C TRP A 44 -2.20 -7.26 11.48
N ALA A 45 -3.01 -6.90 10.47
CA ALA A 45 -4.45 -6.74 10.66
C ALA A 45 -5.09 -8.06 11.11
N SER A 46 -4.75 -9.18 10.46
CA SER A 46 -5.23 -10.52 10.80
C SER A 46 -4.88 -10.91 12.25
N GLU A 47 -3.62 -10.73 12.65
CA GLU A 47 -3.13 -11.00 14.01
C GLU A 47 -3.86 -10.17 15.08
N ASN A 48 -4.37 -9.00 14.70
CA ASN A 48 -5.10 -8.09 15.58
C ASN A 48 -6.63 -8.21 15.45
N ASN A 49 -7.15 -9.30 14.87
CA ASN A 49 -8.58 -9.53 14.65
C ASN A 49 -9.26 -8.44 13.78
N MET A 50 -8.52 -7.87 12.85
CA MET A 50 -8.99 -6.92 11.85
C MET A 50 -8.82 -7.51 10.45
N LYS A 51 -9.48 -6.92 9.46
CA LYS A 51 -9.40 -7.37 8.07
C LYS A 51 -9.39 -6.18 7.11
N LEU A 52 -8.39 -6.12 6.23
CA LEU A 52 -8.39 -5.19 5.12
C LEU A 52 -9.46 -5.59 4.09
N ASN A 53 -10.15 -4.60 3.53
CA ASN A 53 -11.19 -4.84 2.54
C ASN A 53 -10.63 -4.56 1.12
N PRO A 54 -10.21 -5.59 0.35
CA PRO A 54 -9.59 -5.39 -0.96
C PRO A 54 -10.50 -4.67 -1.97
N THR A 55 -11.83 -4.74 -1.83
CA THR A 55 -12.74 -3.99 -2.71
C THR A 55 -12.72 -2.48 -2.45
N LYS A 56 -12.36 -2.08 -1.21
CA LYS A 56 -12.27 -0.69 -0.78
C LYS A 56 -10.83 -0.16 -0.78
N THR A 57 -9.82 -1.01 -0.62
CA THR A 57 -8.41 -0.63 -0.75
C THR A 57 -8.14 -0.21 -2.20
N LYS A 58 -7.44 0.91 -2.39
CA LYS A 58 -7.10 1.47 -3.71
C LYS A 58 -5.61 1.77 -3.79
N GLU A 59 -5.04 1.53 -4.96
CA GLU A 59 -3.67 1.88 -5.31
C GLU A 59 -3.73 3.09 -6.24
N VAL A 60 -2.88 4.09 -5.99
CA VAL A 60 -2.83 5.32 -6.77
C VAL A 60 -1.39 5.56 -7.20
N HIS A 61 -1.16 5.59 -8.50
CA HIS A 61 0.14 5.94 -9.07
C HIS A 61 0.12 7.41 -9.48
N VAL A 62 0.99 8.21 -8.88
CA VAL A 62 1.18 9.61 -9.27
C VAL A 62 2.54 9.73 -9.94
N GLY A 63 2.53 9.97 -11.25
CA GLY A 63 3.74 10.11 -12.05
C GLY A 63 3.63 11.26 -13.04
N PHE A 64 4.78 11.80 -13.44
CA PHE A 64 4.88 12.87 -14.44
C PHE A 64 5.22 12.33 -15.84
N SER A 65 5.06 11.02 -16.05
CA SER A 65 5.32 10.40 -17.35
C SER A 65 4.32 10.94 -18.38
N PRO A 66 4.79 11.36 -19.58
CA PRO A 66 3.89 11.76 -20.67
C PRO A 66 3.16 10.57 -21.31
N LEU A 67 3.59 9.34 -20.99
CA LEU A 67 2.90 8.10 -21.37
C LEU A 67 1.89 7.75 -20.29
N ASP A 68 0.61 7.65 -20.68
CA ASP A 68 -0.47 7.13 -19.84
C ASP A 68 -0.18 5.64 -19.53
N PRO A 69 0.00 5.26 -18.25
CA PRO A 69 0.24 3.87 -17.88
C PRO A 69 -1.00 2.97 -18.09
N GLY A 70 -2.17 3.53 -18.40
CA GLY A 70 -3.41 2.78 -18.49
C GLY A 70 -3.99 2.43 -17.11
N PRO A 71 -5.13 1.73 -17.05
CA PRO A 71 -5.76 1.36 -15.78
C PRO A 71 -4.90 0.36 -15.01
N LEU A 72 -4.66 0.67 -13.73
CA LEU A 72 -3.98 -0.25 -12.81
C LEU A 72 -4.84 -1.50 -12.58
N PRO A 73 -4.22 -2.69 -12.46
CA PRO A 73 -4.94 -3.89 -12.09
C PRO A 73 -5.54 -3.74 -10.67
N PRO A 74 -6.62 -4.46 -10.35
CA PRO A 74 -7.15 -4.48 -8.99
C PRO A 74 -6.09 -4.97 -8.00
N ILE A 75 -6.03 -4.35 -6.82
CA ILE A 75 -5.24 -4.89 -5.71
C ILE A 75 -5.74 -6.28 -5.36
N THR A 76 -4.83 -7.24 -5.32
CA THR A 76 -5.04 -8.58 -4.77
C THR A 76 -4.46 -8.63 -3.36
N ILE A 77 -5.30 -8.93 -2.37
CA ILE A 77 -4.89 -9.20 -0.98
C ILE A 77 -5.30 -10.66 -0.73
N ASP A 78 -4.32 -11.55 -0.61
CA ASP A 78 -4.52 -12.98 -0.35
C ASP A 78 -4.80 -13.25 1.13
#